data_AF-I3REN3-F1
#
_entry.id   AF-I3REN3-F1
#
_cell.length_a   1.000
_cell.length_b   1.000
_cell.length_c   1.000
_cell.angle_alpha   90.00
_cell.angle_beta   90.00
_cell.angle_gamma   90.00
#
_symmetry.space_group_name_H-M   'P 1'
#
loop_
_entity.id
_entity.type
_entity.pdbx_description
1 polymer ?
#
loop_
_entity_poly.entity_id
_entity_poly.type
_entity_poly.pdbx_seq_one_letter_code
_entity_poly.pdbx_strand_id
1 'polypeptide(L)'
;MEEIKEYLTLVRARMEFTEKFYGFKINYLPLYFEGDEIIVLDKNDGRIKRLKDKRPLTEEELKEIMPKIKENIEKGLIDVLLTMNFSCIHGPED
;
A
#
# COMPACT_ATOMS: atom_id res chain seq x y z
N MET A 1 2.87 -8.62 14.76
CA MET A 1 2.95 -9.22 13.41
C MET A 1 1.56 -9.63 12.91
N GLU A 2 0.74 -10.31 13.72
CA GLU A 2 -0.67 -10.65 13.39
C GLU A 2 -1.48 -9.44 12.87
N GLU A 3 -1.57 -8.38 13.68
CA GLU A 3 -2.40 -7.19 13.40
C GLU A 3 -2.04 -6.49 12.08
N ILE A 4 -0.75 -6.44 11.74
CA ILE A 4 -0.30 -5.85 10.48
C ILE A 4 -0.59 -6.77 9.30
N LYS A 5 -0.50 -8.09 9.46
CA LYS A 5 -0.92 -9.03 8.42
C LYS A 5 -2.42 -8.91 8.13
N GLU A 6 -3.24 -8.76 9.16
CA GLU A 6 -4.67 -8.51 9.02
C GLU A 6 -4.93 -7.20 8.28
N TYR A 7 -4.24 -6.13 8.67
CA TYR A 7 -4.37 -4.84 7.98
C TYR A 7 -3.94 -4.92 6.51
N LEU A 8 -2.78 -5.51 6.21
CA LEU A 8 -2.30 -5.66 4.84
C LEU A 8 -3.26 -6.53 4.01
N THR A 9 -3.89 -7.52 4.61
CA THR A 9 -4.93 -8.34 3.96
C THR A 9 -6.16 -7.48 3.62
N LEU A 10 -6.64 -6.68 4.58
CA LEU A 10 -7.75 -5.75 4.36
C LEU A 10 -7.42 -4.73 3.26
N VAL A 11 -6.21 -4.19 3.28
CA VAL A 11 -5.73 -3.24 2.28
C VAL A 11 -5.66 -3.87 0.89
N ARG A 12 -5.17 -5.10 0.75
CA ARG A 12 -5.20 -5.80 -0.55
C ARG A 12 -6.63 -5.97 -1.06
N ALA A 13 -7.57 -6.33 -0.18
CA ALA A 13 -8.98 -6.42 -0.55
C ALA A 13 -9.54 -5.05 -1.01
N ARG A 14 -9.18 -3.95 -0.33
CA ARG A 14 -9.55 -2.57 -0.73
C ARG A 14 -8.95 -2.18 -2.07
N MET A 15 -7.69 -2.54 -2.34
CA MET A 15 -7.05 -2.33 -3.64
C MET A 15 -7.81 -3.07 -4.74
N GLU A 16 -8.11 -4.35 -4.56
CA GLU A 16 -8.86 -5.14 -5.55
C GLU A 16 -10.28 -4.60 -5.80
N PHE A 17 -10.96 -4.16 -4.74
CA PHE A 17 -12.26 -3.50 -4.88
C PHE A 17 -12.15 -2.20 -5.68
N THR A 18 -11.16 -1.39 -5.37
CA THR A 18 -10.88 -0.12 -6.05
C THR A 18 -10.63 -0.36 -7.55
N GLU A 19 -9.75 -1.28 -7.91
CA GLU A 19 -9.49 -1.56 -9.33
C GLU A 19 -10.74 -1.99 -10.10
N LYS A 20 -11.60 -2.82 -9.49
CA LYS A 20 -12.85 -3.27 -10.11
C LYS A 20 -13.84 -2.13 -10.32
N PHE A 21 -13.97 -1.26 -9.32
CA PHE A 21 -14.93 -0.18 -9.33
C PHE A 21 -14.51 0.95 -10.29
N TYR A 22 -13.21 1.21 -10.38
CA TYR A 22 -12.67 2.38 -11.06
C TYR A 22 -11.91 2.08 -12.36
N GLY A 23 -11.70 0.80 -12.71
CA GLY A 23 -11.17 0.40 -14.01
C GLY A 23 -9.65 0.61 -14.20
N PHE A 24 -8.90 0.97 -13.16
CA PHE A 24 -7.44 1.08 -13.20
C PHE A 24 -6.76 -0.06 -12.42
N LYS A 25 -5.46 -0.26 -12.64
CA LYS A 25 -4.65 -1.28 -11.94
C LYS A 25 -3.69 -0.65 -10.93
N ILE A 26 -3.62 -1.22 -9.75
CA ILE A 26 -2.70 -0.88 -8.68
C ILE A 26 -1.72 -2.04 -8.47
N ASN A 27 -0.49 -1.87 -8.96
CA ASN A 27 0.56 -2.87 -8.79
C ASN A 27 1.26 -2.74 -7.42
N TYR A 28 1.42 -1.51 -6.94
CA TYR A 28 2.15 -1.18 -5.74
C TYR A 28 1.36 -0.20 -4.90
N LEU A 29 1.29 -0.45 -3.59
CA LEU A 29 0.77 0.52 -2.63
C LEU A 29 1.91 1.00 -1.72
N PRO A 30 2.22 2.30 -1.68
CA PRO A 30 3.18 2.84 -0.74
C PRO A 30 2.72 2.61 0.71
N LEU A 31 3.61 2.04 1.52
CA LEU A 31 3.41 1.81 2.96
C LEU A 31 4.22 2.80 3.80
N TYR A 32 5.37 3.20 3.29
CA TYR A 32 6.28 4.12 3.95
C TYR A 32 7.16 4.79 2.91
N PHE A 33 7.46 6.07 3.14
CA PHE A 33 8.33 6.87 2.30
C PHE A 33 9.10 7.88 3.15
N GLU A 34 10.42 7.91 3.01
CA GLU A 34 11.31 8.87 3.66
C GLU A 34 12.49 9.17 2.73
N GLY A 35 12.61 10.42 2.28
CA GLY A 35 13.57 10.80 1.24
C GLY A 35 13.35 10.00 -0.05
N ASP A 36 14.41 9.36 -0.55
CA ASP A 36 14.38 8.53 -1.77
C ASP A 36 13.92 7.08 -1.50
N GLU A 37 13.72 6.70 -0.24
CA GLU A 37 13.27 5.35 0.11
C GLU A 37 11.76 5.28 0.07
N ILE A 38 11.23 4.39 -0.78
CA ILE A 38 9.80 4.08 -0.86
C ILE A 38 9.64 2.58 -0.66
N ILE A 39 8.93 2.22 0.39
CA ILE A 39 8.56 0.85 0.73
C ILE A 39 7.11 0.62 0.33
N VAL A 40 6.86 -0.43 -0.43
CA VAL A 40 5.56 -0.72 -1.04
C VAL A 40 5.08 -2.13 -0.70
N LEU A 41 3.77 -2.30 -0.66
CA LEU A 41 3.12 -3.61 -0.79
C LEU A 41 2.95 -3.92 -2.27
N ASP A 42 3.54 -5.02 -2.74
CA ASP A 42 3.32 -5.52 -4.10
C ASP A 42 2.05 -6.37 -4.12
N LYS A 43 1.07 -5.98 -4.94
CA LYS A 43 -0.22 -6.69 -5.01
C LYS A 43 -0.06 -8.10 -5.60
N ASN A 44 0.93 -8.30 -6.46
CA ASN A 44 1.10 -9.53 -7.24
C ASN A 44 1.54 -10.71 -6.38
N ASP A 45 2.45 -10.48 -5.43
CA ASP A 45 2.97 -11.53 -4.55
C ASP A 45 2.70 -11.27 -3.05
N GLY A 46 2.12 -10.11 -2.71
CA GLY A 46 1.81 -9.71 -1.34
C GLY A 46 3.04 -9.35 -0.50
N ARG A 47 4.23 -9.25 -1.11
CA ARG A 47 5.48 -8.97 -0.38
C ARG A 47 5.69 -7.47 -0.23
N ILE A 48 6.36 -7.10 0.86
CA ILE A 48 6.82 -5.73 1.10
C ILE A 48 8.18 -5.57 0.43
N LYS A 49 8.32 -4.56 -0.43
CA LYS A 49 9.49 -4.35 -1.28
C LYS A 49 9.96 -2.91 -1.22
N ARG A 50 11.24 -2.69 -1.50
CA ARG A 50 11.76 -1.39 -1.91
C ARG A 50 11.31 -1.13 -3.36
N LEU A 51 10.72 0.02 -3.63
CA LEU A 51 10.24 0.36 -4.98
C LEU A 51 11.38 0.53 -5.98
N LYS A 52 12.50 1.11 -5.52
CA LYS A 52 13.66 1.46 -6.36
C LYS A 52 14.27 0.26 -7.08
N ASP A 53 14.47 -0.85 -6.37
CA ASP A 53 15.12 -2.06 -6.89
C ASP A 53 14.17 -3.26 -6.96
N LYS A 54 12.91 -3.09 -6.52
CA LYS A 54 11.87 -4.13 -6.42
C LYS A 54 12.29 -5.31 -5.54
N ARG A 55 13.29 -5.11 -4.67
CA ARG A 55 13.80 -6.15 -3.78
C ARG A 55 12.85 -6.32 -2.58
N PRO A 56 12.41 -7.54 -2.26
CA PRO A 56 11.74 -7.82 -1.00
C PRO A 56 12.63 -7.46 0.20
N LEU A 57 12.02 -6.87 1.23
CA LEU A 57 12.73 -6.61 2.48
C LEU A 57 13.08 -7.93 3.19
N THR A 58 14.27 -8.00 3.77
CA THR A 58 14.62 -9.11 4.70
C THR A 58 13.85 -8.97 6.01
N GLU A 59 13.88 -10.00 6.86
CA GLU A 59 13.21 -9.94 8.16
C GLU A 59 13.77 -8.83 9.07
N GLU A 60 15.08 -8.58 9.00
CA GLU A 60 15.75 -7.52 9.75
C GLU A 60 15.29 -6.14 9.28
N GLU A 61 15.32 -5.89 7.97
CA GLU A 61 14.83 -4.63 7.39
C GLU A 61 13.34 -4.42 7.69
N LEU A 62 12.56 -5.51 7.66
CA LEU A 62 11.15 -5.48 7.99
C LEU A 62 10.94 -5.06 9.46
N LYS A 63 11.71 -5.61 10.40
CA LYS A 63 11.62 -5.26 11.83
C LYS A 63 11.92 -3.78 12.08
N GLU A 64 12.89 -3.22 11.37
CA GLU A 64 13.26 -1.80 11.49
C GLU A 64 12.16 -0.88 10.95
N ILE A 65 11.56 -1.23 9.82
CA ILE A 65 10.56 -0.37 9.16
C ILE A 65 9.14 -0.55 9.70
N MET A 66 8.85 -1.70 10.31
CA MET A 66 7.49 -2.05 10.73
C MET A 66 6.82 -1.02 11.65
N PRO A 67 7.51 -0.42 12.65
CA PRO A 67 6.89 0.59 13.49
C PRO A 67 6.41 1.81 12.69
N LYS A 68 7.17 2.23 11.67
CA LYS A 68 6.82 3.37 10.81
C LYS A 68 5.64 3.04 9.91
N ILE A 69 5.61 1.83 9.35
CA ILE A 69 4.46 1.33 8.57
C ILE A 69 3.21 1.32 9.46
N LYS A 70 3.31 0.80 10.69
CA LYS A 70 2.19 0.78 11.65
C LYS A 70 1.69 2.19 11.96
N GLU A 71 2.60 3.13 12.22
CA GLU A 71 2.25 4.52 12.47
C GLU A 71 1.50 5.16 11.28
N ASN A 72 1.96 4.92 10.04
CA ASN A 72 1.29 5.42 8.83
C ASN A 72 -0.12 4.84 8.67
N ILE A 73 -0.30 3.56 9.02
CA ILE A 73 -1.59 2.88 9.02
C ILE A 73 -2.53 3.52 10.03
N GLU A 74 -2.08 3.66 11.28
CA GLU A 74 -2.86 4.23 12.37
C GLU A 74 -3.25 5.69 12.12
N LYS A 75 -2.38 6.46 11.46
CA LYS A 75 -2.66 7.84 11.02
C LYS A 75 -3.59 7.93 9.81
N GLY A 76 -3.99 6.80 9.23
CA GLY A 76 -4.88 6.76 8.06
C GLY A 76 -4.23 7.18 6.75
N LEU A 77 -2.90 7.31 6.68
CA LEU A 77 -2.18 7.74 5.48
C LEU A 77 -2.43 6.80 4.31
N ILE A 78 -2.41 5.50 4.56
CA ILE A 78 -2.60 4.46 3.53
C ILE A 78 -4.02 4.53 2.96
N ASP A 79 -5.00 4.80 3.81
CA ASP A 79 -6.39 4.95 3.40
C ASP A 79 -6.57 6.21 2.55
N VAL A 80 -5.91 7.31 2.90
CA VAL A 80 -5.84 8.53 2.07
C VAL A 80 -5.22 8.24 0.70
N LEU A 81 -4.11 7.51 0.63
CA LEU A 81 -3.46 7.19 -0.65
C LEU A 81 -4.35 6.35 -1.56
N LEU A 82 -5.10 5.40 -1.00
CA LEU A 82 -6.08 4.63 -1.76
C LEU A 82 -7.22 5.51 -2.28
N THR A 83 -7.63 6.52 -1.50
CA THR A 83 -8.76 7.39 -1.85
C THR A 83 -8.41 8.57 -2.75
N MET A 84 -7.16 9.01 -2.77
CA MET A 84 -6.71 10.11 -3.63
C MET A 84 -6.85 9.80 -5.13
N ASN A 85 -6.87 8.53 -5.52
CA ASN A 85 -7.16 8.15 -6.91
C ASN A 85 -8.65 8.30 -7.28
N PHE A 86 -9.55 8.58 -6.32
CA PHE A 86 -10.98 8.71 -6.59
C PHE A 86 -11.39 10.06 -7.18
N SER A 87 -10.55 11.10 -7.06
CA SER A 87 -10.89 12.45 -7.56
C SER A 87 -10.59 12.70 -9.03
N CYS A 88 -9.84 11.83 -9.70
CA CYS A 88 -9.49 11.94 -11.13
C CYS A 88 -10.42 11.13 -12.04
N ILE A 89 -11.57 10.69 -11.55
CA ILE A 89 -12.44 9.75 -12.24
C ILE A 89 -13.80 10.38 -12.44
N HIS A 90 -14.08 10.71 -13.70
CA HIS A 90 -15.42 11.04 -14.16
C HIS A 90 -16.35 9.87 -13.83
N GLY A 91 -17.32 10.11 -12.96
CA GLY A 91 -18.38 9.14 -12.68
C GLY A 91 -19.20 8.89 -13.95
N PRO A 92 -20.05 7.86 -13.99
CA PRO A 92 -20.99 7.66 -15.10
C PRO A 92 -22.01 8.80 -15.29
N GLU A 93 -21.97 9.82 -14.42
CA GLU A 93 -22.80 11.03 -14.47
C GLU A 93 -22.06 12.26 -15.06
N ASP A 94 -20.77 12.13 -15.42
CA ASP A 94 -19.99 13.16 -16.14
C ASP A 94 -20.00 12.93 -17.67
#